data_AF-A0A1A0IS75-F1
#
_entry.id   AF-A0A1A0IS75-F1
#
_cell.length_a   1.000
_cell.length_b   1.000
_cell.length_c   1.000
_cell.angle_alpha   90.00
_cell.angle_beta   90.00
_cell.angle_gamma   90.00
#
_symmetry.space_group_name_H-M   'P 1'
#
loop_
_entity.id
_entity.type
_entity.pdbx_description
1 polymer ?
#
loop_
_entity_poly.entity_id
_entity_poly.type
_entity_poly.pdbx_seq_one_letter_code
_entity_poly.pdbx_strand_id
1 'polypeptide(L)'
;MLSIRGRASVSKVTLPLGRALLRTGLTPDAMTVIGTVATVAAAVTLFPMGHLFWGTMVIWLFVMFDMLDGAMARARGGGTRFGAVLDATCDRIADGAIFAGLAWWCAWTQPHQWLFVATMICLVTSQVISYAKARAEASGLYGDGGLIERPDRLIIVLVGAGFTGLGLWWAIHVAMWLLAIGSVITVGQRMWSISRSPGARDLIPLASSSTDTDTGTDAEAATDPDTETQAGPDAGTGSR
;
A
#
# COMPACT_ATOMS: atom_id res chain seq x y z
N MET A 1 -2.12 -6.05 -18.56
CA MET A 1 -3.32 -5.54 -19.26
C MET A 1 -4.21 -6.70 -19.70
N LEU A 2 -5.20 -7.08 -18.89
CA LEU A 2 -6.18 -8.12 -19.26
C LEU A 2 -7.20 -7.54 -20.25
N SER A 3 -7.29 -8.16 -21.42
CA SER A 3 -8.16 -7.77 -22.53
C SER A 3 -9.63 -7.70 -22.09
N ILE A 4 -10.40 -6.81 -22.72
CA ILE A 4 -11.81 -6.50 -22.43
C ILE A 4 -12.69 -7.78 -22.35
N ARG A 5 -12.30 -8.86 -23.03
CA ARG A 5 -12.98 -10.18 -22.97
C ARG A 5 -12.76 -10.94 -21.65
N GLY A 6 -11.59 -10.80 -21.01
CA GLY A 6 -11.31 -11.42 -19.71
C GLY A 6 -12.12 -10.78 -18.57
N ARG A 7 -12.28 -9.45 -18.58
CA ARG A 7 -13.12 -8.72 -17.60
C ARG A 7 -14.59 -9.14 -17.64
N ALA A 8 -15.13 -9.40 -18.84
CA ALA A 8 -16.52 -9.80 -19.01
C ALA A 8 -16.79 -11.24 -18.51
N SER A 9 -15.88 -12.18 -18.74
CA SER A 9 -16.02 -13.57 -18.27
C SER A 9 -15.80 -13.71 -16.76
N VAL A 10 -14.81 -13.00 -16.19
CA VAL A 10 -14.60 -12.98 -14.73
C VAL A 10 -15.79 -12.36 -14.02
N SER A 11 -16.37 -11.28 -14.55
CA SER A 11 -17.57 -10.64 -13.99
C SER A 11 -18.80 -11.57 -13.98
N LYS A 12 -19.01 -12.38 -15.03
CA LYS A 12 -20.15 -13.30 -15.12
C LYS A 12 -20.13 -14.42 -14.07
N VAL A 13 -18.95 -14.89 -13.65
CA VAL A 13 -18.82 -15.95 -12.63
C VAL A 13 -18.74 -15.38 -11.22
N THR A 14 -18.08 -14.23 -11.03
CA THR A 14 -17.87 -13.64 -9.71
C THR A 14 -19.09 -12.91 -9.14
N LEU A 15 -19.96 -12.33 -9.97
CA LEU A 15 -21.21 -11.67 -9.51
C LEU A 15 -22.21 -12.60 -8.81
N PRO A 16 -22.58 -13.78 -9.36
CA PRO A 16 -23.52 -14.67 -8.70
C PRO A 16 -22.94 -15.23 -7.39
N LEU A 17 -21.63 -15.51 -7.37
CA LEU A 17 -20.93 -15.95 -6.16
C LEU A 17 -20.92 -14.84 -5.11
N GLY A 18 -20.60 -13.59 -5.49
CA GLY A 18 -20.67 -12.44 -4.58
C GLY A 18 -22.07 -12.22 -4.01
N ARG A 19 -23.14 -12.39 -4.81
CA ARG A 19 -24.52 -12.34 -4.31
C ARG A 19 -24.86 -13.51 -3.37
N ALA A 20 -24.33 -14.71 -3.63
CA ALA A 20 -24.53 -15.87 -2.76
C ALA A 20 -23.85 -15.68 -1.40
N LEU A 21 -22.63 -15.15 -1.36
CA LEU A 21 -21.95 -14.80 -0.11
C LEU A 21 -22.65 -13.67 0.64
N LEU A 22 -23.16 -12.64 -0.04
CA LEU A 22 -23.92 -11.57 0.62
C LEU A 22 -25.19 -12.10 1.32
N ARG A 23 -25.77 -13.21 0.85
CA ARG A 23 -26.92 -13.85 1.50
C ARG A 23 -26.59 -14.57 2.81
N THR A 24 -25.31 -14.88 3.08
CA THR A 24 -24.89 -15.48 4.36
C THR A 24 -24.68 -14.43 5.45
N GLY A 25 -24.84 -13.14 5.15
CA GLY A 25 -24.62 -12.04 6.08
C GLY A 25 -23.16 -11.58 6.17
N LEU A 26 -22.24 -12.18 5.42
CA LEU A 26 -20.85 -11.76 5.36
C LEU A 26 -20.69 -10.42 4.65
N THR A 27 -19.86 -9.55 5.22
CA THR A 27 -19.46 -8.28 4.60
C THR A 27 -18.16 -8.47 3.79
N PRO A 28 -17.90 -7.62 2.78
CA PRO A 28 -16.61 -7.63 2.06
C PRO A 28 -15.42 -7.54 3.01
N ASP A 29 -15.43 -6.57 3.93
CA ASP A 29 -14.36 -6.36 4.91
C ASP A 29 -14.10 -7.60 5.79
N ALA A 30 -15.15 -8.31 6.21
CA ALA A 30 -15.01 -9.54 7.00
C ALA A 30 -14.34 -10.65 6.18
N MET A 31 -14.65 -10.74 4.88
CA MET A 31 -14.05 -11.72 3.99
C MET A 31 -12.57 -11.46 3.75
N THR A 32 -12.18 -10.20 3.55
CA THR A 32 -10.78 -9.77 3.45
C THR A 32 -9.99 -10.21 4.68
N VAL A 33 -10.53 -9.95 5.89
CA VAL A 33 -9.87 -10.32 7.15
C VAL A 33 -9.75 -11.84 7.29
N ILE A 34 -10.82 -12.60 7.01
CA ILE A 34 -10.80 -14.07 7.10
C ILE A 34 -9.79 -14.66 6.12
N GLY A 35 -9.79 -14.20 4.86
CA GLY A 35 -8.86 -14.65 3.84
C GLY A 35 -7.40 -14.36 4.22
N THR A 36 -7.15 -13.18 4.79
CA THR A 36 -5.84 -12.78 5.27
C THR A 36 -5.37 -13.64 6.44
N VAL A 37 -6.20 -13.82 7.46
CA VAL A 37 -5.86 -14.63 8.64
C VAL A 37 -5.56 -16.07 8.23
N ALA A 38 -6.36 -16.65 7.34
CA ALA A 38 -6.13 -18.01 6.86
C ALA A 38 -4.85 -18.13 6.02
N THR A 39 -4.57 -17.14 5.16
CA THR A 39 -3.32 -17.06 4.39
C THR A 39 -2.10 -16.96 5.30
N VAL A 40 -2.15 -16.08 6.30
CA VAL A 40 -1.07 -15.89 7.28
C VAL A 40 -0.86 -17.16 8.07
N ALA A 41 -1.92 -17.75 8.62
CA ALA A 41 -1.86 -18.98 9.39
C ALA A 41 -1.21 -20.10 8.58
N ALA A 42 -1.64 -20.31 7.32
CA ALA A 42 -1.04 -21.30 6.44
C ALA A 42 0.45 -21.01 6.17
N ALA A 43 0.81 -19.77 5.85
CA ALA A 43 2.19 -19.39 5.57
C ALA A 43 3.13 -19.59 6.77
N VAL A 44 2.72 -19.21 7.98
CA VAL A 44 3.57 -19.27 9.18
C VAL A 44 3.58 -20.64 9.87
N THR A 45 2.74 -21.58 9.42
CA THR A 45 2.72 -22.95 9.96
C THR A 45 3.20 -23.97 8.95
N LEU A 46 2.55 -24.05 7.78
CA LEU A 46 2.81 -25.10 6.79
C LEU A 46 4.17 -24.93 6.12
N PHE A 47 4.59 -23.69 5.80
CA PHE A 47 5.92 -23.49 5.22
C PHE A 47 7.03 -23.82 6.22
N PRO A 48 7.04 -23.31 7.47
CA PRO A 48 8.02 -23.73 8.47
C PRO A 48 8.08 -25.23 8.72
N MET A 49 6.95 -25.94 8.68
CA MET A 49 6.91 -27.41 8.84
C MET A 49 7.39 -28.18 7.59
N GLY A 50 7.71 -27.49 6.50
CA GLY A 50 8.15 -28.11 5.25
C GLY A 50 7.02 -28.61 4.36
N HIS A 51 5.76 -28.38 4.72
CA HIS A 51 4.58 -28.73 3.91
C HIS A 51 4.33 -27.69 2.82
N LEU A 52 5.31 -27.44 1.95
CA LEU A 52 5.25 -26.39 0.94
C LEU A 52 4.07 -26.53 -0.02
N PHE A 53 3.79 -27.74 -0.51
CA PHE A 53 2.68 -27.95 -1.46
C PHE A 53 1.32 -27.62 -0.82
N TRP A 54 1.04 -28.17 0.36
CA TRP A 54 -0.23 -27.91 1.05
C TRP A 54 -0.34 -26.47 1.54
N GLY A 55 0.76 -25.87 2.01
CA GLY A 55 0.83 -24.44 2.31
C GLY A 55 0.43 -23.60 1.11
N THR A 56 1.03 -23.88 -0.05
CA THR A 56 0.70 -23.22 -1.32
C THR A 56 -0.77 -23.38 -1.70
N MET A 57 -1.35 -24.59 -1.61
CA MET A 57 -2.75 -24.81 -1.97
C MET A 57 -3.72 -24.02 -1.09
N VAL A 58 -3.47 -24.01 0.23
CA VAL A 58 -4.30 -23.25 1.18
C VAL A 58 -4.18 -21.75 0.91
N ILE A 59 -2.95 -21.24 0.77
CA ILE A 59 -2.71 -19.82 0.48
C ILE A 59 -3.38 -19.42 -0.84
N TRP A 60 -3.19 -20.22 -1.90
CA TRP A 60 -3.79 -19.94 -3.20
C TRP A 60 -5.32 -19.88 -3.13
N LEU A 61 -5.94 -20.81 -2.41
CA LEU A 61 -7.38 -20.82 -2.18
C LEU A 61 -7.86 -19.52 -1.52
N PHE A 62 -7.18 -19.06 -0.47
CA PHE A 62 -7.58 -17.85 0.25
C PHE A 62 -7.25 -16.55 -0.47
N VAL A 63 -6.19 -16.51 -1.28
CA VAL A 63 -5.90 -15.39 -2.19
C VAL A 63 -6.98 -15.29 -3.29
N MET A 64 -7.51 -16.41 -3.79
CA MET A 64 -8.63 -16.38 -4.72
C MET A 64 -9.94 -15.93 -4.05
N PHE A 65 -10.11 -16.26 -2.77
CA PHE A 65 -11.25 -15.77 -1.99
C PHE A 65 -11.23 -14.25 -1.77
N ASP A 66 -10.05 -13.66 -1.62
CA ASP A 66 -9.84 -12.21 -1.57
C ASP A 66 -10.41 -11.54 -2.84
N MET A 67 -10.15 -12.09 -4.03
CA MET A 67 -10.76 -11.57 -5.27
C MET A 67 -12.30 -11.58 -5.28
N LEU A 68 -12.94 -12.40 -4.43
CA LEU A 68 -14.40 -12.41 -4.28
C LEU A 68 -14.92 -11.24 -3.44
N ASP A 69 -14.15 -10.66 -2.53
CA ASP A 69 -14.61 -9.52 -1.74
C ASP A 69 -14.84 -8.28 -2.61
N GLY A 70 -13.98 -8.05 -3.61
CA GLY A 70 -14.17 -7.00 -4.60
C GLY A 70 -15.38 -7.27 -5.49
N ALA A 71 -15.70 -8.55 -5.72
CA ALA A 71 -16.93 -8.93 -6.40
C ALA A 71 -18.16 -8.70 -5.51
N MET A 72 -18.08 -8.97 -4.21
CA MET A 72 -19.14 -8.67 -3.23
C MET A 72 -19.38 -7.17 -3.09
N ALA A 73 -18.32 -6.36 -3.01
CA ALA A 73 -18.41 -4.91 -2.98
C ALA A 73 -19.12 -4.37 -4.22
N ARG A 74 -18.76 -4.86 -5.41
CA ARG A 74 -19.46 -4.51 -6.67
C ARG A 74 -20.92 -4.97 -6.66
N ALA A 75 -21.20 -6.18 -6.17
CA ALA A 75 -22.54 -6.74 -6.11
C ALA A 75 -23.47 -6.01 -5.12
N ARG A 76 -22.91 -5.40 -4.07
CA ARG A 76 -23.64 -4.60 -3.06
C ARG A 76 -23.90 -3.15 -3.50
N GLY A 77 -23.37 -2.72 -4.65
CA GLY A 77 -23.54 -1.36 -5.19
C GLY A 77 -22.33 -0.43 -4.97
N GLY A 78 -21.23 -0.94 -4.43
CA GLY A 78 -19.98 -0.17 -4.24
C GLY A 78 -19.19 -0.61 -3.00
N GLY A 79 -17.87 -0.35 -3.02
CA GLY A 79 -16.98 -0.53 -1.86
C GLY A 79 -16.85 0.76 -1.03
N THR A 80 -16.16 0.67 0.11
CA THR A 80 -15.87 1.82 0.99
C THR A 80 -14.40 2.24 0.87
N ARG A 81 -14.08 3.50 1.18
CA ARG A 81 -12.66 3.95 1.26
C ARG A 81 -11.88 3.19 2.32
N PHE A 82 -12.53 2.87 3.45
CA PHE A 82 -11.94 2.05 4.50
C PHE A 82 -11.63 0.63 3.99
N GLY A 83 -12.58 -0.02 3.32
CA GLY A 83 -12.39 -1.36 2.75
C GLY A 83 -11.23 -1.43 1.77
N ALA A 84 -11.04 -0.39 0.94
CA ALA A 84 -9.87 -0.31 0.05
C ALA A 84 -8.53 -0.21 0.81
N VAL A 85 -8.49 0.52 1.93
CA VAL A 85 -7.29 0.59 2.78
C VAL A 85 -7.08 -0.72 3.53
N LEU A 86 -8.16 -1.35 4.00
CA LEU A 86 -8.13 -2.64 4.68
C LEU A 86 -7.56 -3.73 3.76
N ASP A 87 -8.11 -3.87 2.55
CA ASP A 87 -7.64 -4.76 1.49
C ASP A 87 -6.14 -4.57 1.20
N ALA A 88 -5.74 -3.33 0.90
CA ALA A 88 -4.33 -3.03 0.65
C ALA A 88 -3.42 -3.34 1.85
N THR A 89 -3.90 -3.20 3.09
CA THR A 89 -3.13 -3.51 4.30
C THR A 89 -3.01 -5.03 4.51
N CYS A 90 -4.13 -5.72 4.39
CA CYS A 90 -4.24 -7.18 4.44
C CYS A 90 -3.32 -7.85 3.42
N ASP A 91 -3.27 -7.32 2.19
CA ASP A 91 -2.34 -7.73 1.14
C ASP A 91 -0.88 -7.67 1.56
N ARG A 92 -0.45 -6.58 2.23
CA ARG A 92 0.93 -6.43 2.71
C ARG A 92 1.24 -7.43 3.82
N ILE A 93 0.29 -7.67 4.71
CA ILE A 93 0.43 -8.64 5.81
C ILE A 93 0.56 -10.05 5.24
N ALA A 94 -0.30 -10.44 4.30
CA ALA A 94 -0.28 -11.74 3.65
C ALA A 94 1.03 -11.96 2.86
N ASP A 95 1.43 -11.00 2.01
CA ASP A 95 2.71 -11.05 1.28
C ASP A 95 3.89 -11.22 2.25
N GLY A 96 3.89 -10.44 3.34
CA GLY A 96 4.92 -10.50 4.38
C GLY A 96 4.99 -11.87 5.07
N ALA A 97 3.84 -12.43 5.43
CA ALA A 97 3.76 -13.75 6.06
C ALA A 97 4.23 -14.88 5.12
N ILE A 98 3.88 -14.82 3.83
CA ILE A 98 4.33 -15.78 2.81
C ILE A 98 5.85 -15.81 2.73
N PHE A 99 6.48 -14.64 2.57
CA PHE A 99 7.94 -14.58 2.49
C PHE A 99 8.61 -14.89 3.84
N ALA A 100 8.02 -14.50 4.97
CA ALA A 100 8.56 -14.83 6.29
C ALA A 100 8.53 -16.34 6.57
N GLY A 101 7.44 -17.02 6.21
CA GLY A 101 7.32 -18.48 6.33
C GLY A 101 8.32 -19.22 5.45
N LEU A 102 8.53 -18.76 4.21
CA LEU A 102 9.57 -19.30 3.33
C LEU A 102 10.99 -18.98 3.83
N ALA A 103 11.21 -17.78 4.38
CA ALA A 103 12.49 -17.39 4.95
C ALA A 103 12.84 -18.28 6.15
N TRP A 104 11.87 -18.56 7.03
CA TRP A 104 12.04 -19.52 8.10
C TRP A 104 12.39 -20.92 7.57
N TRP A 105 11.63 -21.40 6.58
CA TRP A 105 11.85 -22.71 5.97
C TRP A 105 13.29 -22.84 5.42
N CYS A 106 13.80 -21.86 4.70
CA CYS A 106 15.16 -21.90 4.15
C CYS A 106 16.28 -21.55 5.15
N ALA A 107 15.94 -21.10 6.37
CA ALA A 107 16.91 -20.86 7.43
C ALA A 107 17.01 -22.03 8.43
N TRP A 108 15.89 -22.68 8.76
CA TRP A 108 15.84 -23.74 9.77
C TRP A 108 15.43 -25.11 9.23
N THR A 109 14.41 -25.19 8.39
CA THR A 109 13.82 -26.47 7.97
C THR A 109 14.62 -27.14 6.87
N GLN A 110 15.08 -26.37 5.89
CA GLN A 110 15.96 -26.76 4.78
C GLN A 110 17.01 -25.65 4.58
N PRO A 111 18.03 -25.57 5.45
CA PRO A 111 18.98 -24.46 5.46
C PRO A 111 19.69 -24.25 4.11
N HIS A 112 19.49 -23.09 3.50
CA HIS A 112 20.16 -22.70 2.25
C HIS A 112 20.36 -21.18 2.18
N GLN A 113 21.59 -20.75 2.44
CA GLN A 113 21.96 -19.33 2.64
C GLN A 113 21.56 -18.43 1.46
N TRP A 114 21.85 -18.85 0.22
CA TRP A 114 21.54 -18.04 -0.97
C TRP A 114 20.04 -17.93 -1.24
N LEU A 115 19.27 -18.96 -0.89
CA LEU A 115 17.82 -18.93 -1.04
C LEU A 115 17.21 -18.01 0.01
N PHE A 116 17.74 -18.04 1.24
CA PHE A 116 17.37 -17.10 2.29
C PHE A 116 17.63 -15.65 1.88
N VAL A 117 18.80 -15.35 1.30
CA VAL A 117 19.11 -14.00 0.77
C VAL A 117 18.11 -13.57 -0.30
N ALA A 118 17.84 -14.43 -1.30
CA ALA A 118 16.84 -14.13 -2.34
C ALA A 118 15.44 -13.90 -1.74
N THR A 119 15.07 -14.67 -0.72
CA THR A 119 13.79 -14.54 0.00
C THR A 119 13.68 -13.24 0.77
N MET A 120 14.75 -12.82 1.45
CA MET A 120 14.81 -11.53 2.14
C MET A 120 14.72 -10.35 1.17
N ILE A 121 15.37 -10.44 0.01
CA ILE A 121 15.24 -9.43 -1.05
C ILE A 121 13.78 -9.35 -1.51
N CYS A 122 13.14 -10.49 -1.79
CA CYS A 122 11.72 -10.53 -2.19
C CYS A 122 10.80 -9.94 -1.12
N LEU A 123 11.02 -10.29 0.15
CA LEU A 123 10.25 -9.77 1.28
C LEU A 123 10.32 -8.24 1.31
N VAL A 124 11.52 -7.67 1.36
CA VAL A 124 11.70 -6.21 1.47
C VAL A 124 11.17 -5.50 0.23
N THR A 125 11.55 -5.97 -0.97
CA THR A 125 11.13 -5.33 -2.22
C THR A 125 9.62 -5.40 -2.43
N SER A 126 8.93 -6.48 -2.03
CA SER A 126 7.46 -6.57 -2.12
C SER A 126 6.75 -5.46 -1.34
N GLN A 127 7.26 -5.09 -0.17
CA GLN A 127 6.71 -4.01 0.65
C GLN A 127 7.09 -2.64 0.09
N VAL A 128 8.35 -2.46 -0.33
CA VAL A 128 8.82 -1.19 -0.90
C VAL A 128 8.08 -0.84 -2.20
N ILE A 129 7.86 -1.80 -3.09
CA ILE A 129 7.11 -1.59 -4.35
C ILE A 129 5.71 -1.03 -4.06
N SER A 130 5.02 -1.64 -3.10
CA SER A 130 3.64 -1.28 -2.76
C SER A 130 3.57 0.04 -1.99
N TYR A 131 4.51 0.27 -1.07
CA TYR A 131 4.64 1.53 -0.35
C TYR A 131 4.96 2.70 -1.28
N ALA A 132 5.90 2.53 -2.22
CA ALA A 132 6.27 3.55 -3.19
C ALA A 132 5.05 3.98 -4.03
N LYS A 133 4.19 3.02 -4.43
CA LYS A 133 2.93 3.32 -5.10
C LYS A 133 2.01 4.17 -4.23
N ALA A 134 1.68 3.65 -3.03
CA ALA A 134 0.74 4.30 -2.13
C ALA A 134 1.21 5.71 -1.73
N ARG A 135 2.51 5.89 -1.50
CA ARG A 135 3.09 7.18 -1.13
C ARG A 135 3.15 8.17 -2.30
N ALA A 136 3.36 7.68 -3.53
CA ALA A 136 3.26 8.51 -4.73
C ALA A 136 1.84 9.03 -4.92
N GLU A 137 0.84 8.13 -4.87
CA GLU A 137 -0.58 8.51 -5.02
C GLU A 137 -1.03 9.46 -3.91
N ALA A 138 -0.60 9.25 -2.67
CA ALA A 138 -0.88 10.15 -1.55
C ALA A 138 -0.24 11.55 -1.74
N SER A 139 0.85 11.64 -2.51
CA SER A 139 1.51 12.91 -2.88
C SER A 139 0.96 13.51 -4.17
N GLY A 140 -0.10 12.93 -4.76
CA GLY A 140 -0.66 13.38 -6.05
C GLY A 140 0.19 13.04 -7.27
N LEU A 141 1.16 12.13 -7.14
CA LEU A 141 2.04 11.68 -8.22
C LEU A 141 1.57 10.34 -8.80
N TYR A 142 1.99 10.03 -10.02
CA TYR A 142 1.73 8.71 -10.61
C TYR A 142 2.71 7.69 -10.05
N GLY A 143 2.17 6.57 -9.56
CA GLY A 143 2.94 5.45 -9.02
C GLY A 143 2.92 4.21 -9.92
N ASP A 144 2.44 4.32 -11.16
CA ASP A 144 2.20 3.17 -12.03
C ASP A 144 3.45 2.68 -12.77
N GLY A 145 3.37 1.43 -13.23
CA GLY A 145 4.44 0.71 -13.90
C GLY A 145 5.11 -0.35 -13.03
N GLY A 146 6.12 -1.00 -13.60
CA GLY A 146 6.81 -2.15 -13.00
C GLY A 146 6.57 -3.44 -13.78
N LEU A 147 7.61 -4.24 -13.96
CA LEU A 147 7.51 -5.54 -14.64
C LEU A 147 6.76 -6.59 -13.81
N ILE A 148 6.93 -6.55 -12.49
CA ILE A 148 6.36 -7.53 -11.56
C ILE A 148 5.33 -6.83 -10.68
N GLU A 149 4.05 -7.11 -10.92
CA GLU A 149 2.97 -6.68 -10.04
C GLU A 149 2.71 -7.71 -8.92
N ARG A 150 1.79 -7.38 -8.00
CA ARG A 150 1.42 -8.29 -6.90
C ARG A 150 0.94 -9.67 -7.40
N PRO A 151 0.02 -9.77 -8.39
CA PRO A 151 -0.42 -11.09 -8.86
C PRO A 151 0.71 -11.92 -9.43
N ASP A 152 1.62 -11.31 -10.21
CA ASP A 152 2.76 -12.00 -10.79
C ASP A 152 3.68 -12.54 -9.70
N ARG A 153 3.97 -11.73 -8.69
CA ARG A 153 4.77 -12.12 -7.52
C ARG A 153 4.17 -13.33 -6.80
N LEU A 154 2.87 -13.29 -6.50
CA LEU A 154 2.18 -14.39 -5.83
C LEU A 154 2.18 -15.66 -6.66
N ILE A 155 1.92 -15.55 -7.97
CA ILE A 155 1.95 -16.72 -8.87
C ILE A 155 3.36 -17.33 -8.88
N ILE A 156 4.41 -16.53 -9.08
CA ILE A 156 5.79 -17.03 -9.17
C ILE A 156 6.21 -17.73 -7.88
N VAL A 157 5.99 -17.11 -6.72
CA VAL A 157 6.41 -17.69 -5.43
C VAL A 157 5.60 -18.96 -5.08
N LEU A 158 4.28 -18.94 -5.30
CA LEU A 158 3.41 -20.08 -4.99
C LEU A 158 3.68 -21.26 -5.93
N VAL A 159 3.88 -21.01 -7.22
CA VAL A 159 4.27 -22.05 -8.18
C VAL A 159 5.62 -22.65 -7.82
N GLY A 160 6.62 -21.81 -7.50
CA GLY A 160 7.93 -22.28 -7.05
C GLY A 160 7.84 -23.15 -5.81
N ALA A 161 7.16 -22.68 -4.76
CA ALA A 161 6.98 -23.40 -3.50
C ALA A 161 6.17 -24.69 -3.68
N GLY A 162 5.08 -24.63 -4.46
CA GLY A 162 4.20 -25.75 -4.73
C GLY A 162 4.94 -26.89 -5.44
N PHE A 163 5.67 -26.60 -6.51
CA PHE A 163 6.45 -27.62 -7.22
C PHE A 163 7.60 -28.17 -6.39
N THR A 164 8.26 -27.34 -5.59
CA THR A 164 9.25 -27.82 -4.62
C THR A 164 8.63 -28.77 -3.60
N GLY A 165 7.42 -28.48 -3.11
CA GLY A 165 6.66 -29.39 -2.25
C GLY A 165 6.23 -30.71 -2.92
N LEU A 166 6.17 -30.76 -4.25
CA LEU A 166 5.91 -31.99 -5.03
C LEU A 166 7.19 -32.78 -5.36
N GLY A 167 8.36 -32.33 -4.90
CA GLY A 167 9.65 -32.98 -5.11
C GLY A 167 10.55 -32.30 -6.15
N LEU A 168 10.11 -31.24 -6.82
CA LEU A 168 10.95 -30.47 -7.75
C LEU A 168 11.78 -29.41 -7.02
N TRP A 169 12.84 -29.86 -6.35
CA TRP A 169 13.63 -29.07 -5.38
C TRP A 169 14.25 -27.77 -5.94
N TRP A 170 14.57 -27.71 -7.23
CA TRP A 170 15.16 -26.52 -7.85
C TRP A 170 14.13 -25.44 -8.20
N ALA A 171 12.82 -25.74 -8.21
CA ALA A 171 11.78 -24.82 -8.65
C ALA A 171 11.73 -23.53 -7.81
N ILE A 172 11.79 -23.64 -6.48
CA ILE A 172 11.82 -22.49 -5.58
C ILE A 172 13.07 -21.62 -5.81
N HIS A 173 14.21 -22.20 -6.18
CA HIS A 173 15.44 -21.45 -6.41
C HIS A 173 15.30 -20.54 -7.63
N VAL A 174 14.79 -21.08 -8.73
CA VAL A 174 14.52 -20.31 -9.95
C VAL A 174 13.46 -19.25 -9.69
N ALA A 175 12.37 -19.61 -9.03
CA ALA A 175 11.29 -18.68 -8.71
C ALA A 175 11.78 -17.50 -7.86
N MET A 176 12.52 -17.75 -6.78
CA MET A 176 12.98 -16.71 -5.87
C MET A 176 14.04 -15.80 -6.48
N TRP A 177 14.98 -16.32 -7.28
CA TRP A 177 15.97 -15.48 -7.94
C TRP A 177 15.37 -14.64 -9.08
N LEU A 178 14.50 -15.24 -9.89
CA LEU A 178 13.76 -14.50 -10.91
C LEU A 178 12.94 -13.37 -10.27
N LEU A 179 12.24 -13.69 -9.17
CA LEU A 179 11.43 -12.73 -8.46
C LEU A 179 12.27 -11.64 -7.78
N ALA A 180 13.40 -11.99 -7.17
CA ALA A 180 14.29 -11.03 -6.51
C ALA A 180 14.83 -10.00 -7.52
N ILE A 181 15.38 -10.49 -8.64
CA ILE A 181 15.91 -9.62 -9.71
C ILE A 181 14.79 -8.76 -10.29
N GLY A 182 13.66 -9.38 -10.65
CA GLY A 182 12.50 -8.68 -11.21
C GLY A 182 11.92 -7.62 -10.27
N SER A 183 11.93 -7.88 -8.97
CA SER A 183 11.42 -6.95 -7.95
C SER A 183 12.36 -5.75 -7.75
N VAL A 184 13.69 -5.96 -7.74
CA VAL A 184 14.67 -4.87 -7.68
C VAL A 184 14.55 -3.96 -8.91
N ILE A 185 14.45 -4.55 -10.10
CA ILE A 185 14.22 -3.79 -11.33
C ILE A 185 12.89 -3.01 -11.26
N THR A 186 11.84 -3.64 -10.75
CA THR A 186 10.52 -3.01 -10.58
C THR A 186 10.55 -1.83 -9.62
N VAL A 187 11.30 -1.89 -8.52
CA VAL A 187 11.52 -0.75 -7.62
C VAL A 187 12.14 0.41 -8.40
N GLY A 188 13.21 0.15 -9.16
CA GLY A 188 13.86 1.18 -9.97
C GLY A 188 12.94 1.80 -11.01
N GLN A 189 12.19 0.98 -11.74
CA GLN A 189 11.20 1.43 -12.72
C GLN A 189 10.12 2.31 -12.09
N ARG A 190 9.64 1.93 -10.91
CA ARG A 190 8.61 2.69 -10.19
C ARG A 190 9.15 4.03 -9.70
N MET A 191 10.33 4.05 -9.10
CA MET A 191 10.98 5.30 -8.67
C MET A 191 11.25 6.23 -9.85
N TRP A 192 11.66 5.67 -10.99
CA TRP A 192 11.85 6.43 -12.22
C TRP A 192 10.54 7.02 -12.75
N SER A 193 9.45 6.23 -12.77
CA SER A 193 8.10 6.68 -13.12
C SER A 193 7.64 7.83 -12.23
N ILE A 194 7.79 7.70 -10.92
CA ILE A 194 7.47 8.74 -9.93
C ILE A 194 8.29 10.00 -10.20
N SER A 195 9.60 9.88 -10.45
CA SER A 195 10.50 11.01 -10.71
C SER A 195 10.19 11.80 -11.99
N ARG A 196 9.40 11.21 -12.89
CA ARG A 196 8.93 11.82 -14.16
C ARG A 196 7.49 12.29 -14.08
N SER A 197 6.82 12.11 -12.95
CA SER A 197 5.46 12.62 -12.77
C SER A 197 5.45 14.15 -12.79
N PRO A 198 4.43 14.78 -13.40
CA PRO A 198 4.25 16.23 -13.34
C PRO A 198 4.24 16.69 -11.87
N GLY A 199 4.95 17.78 -11.57
CA GLY A 199 5.05 18.30 -10.20
C GLY A 199 6.03 17.57 -9.27
N ALA A 200 6.59 16.43 -9.67
CA ALA A 200 7.48 15.64 -8.80
C ALA A 200 8.80 16.34 -8.43
N ARG A 201 9.23 17.33 -9.22
CA ARG A 201 10.48 18.08 -9.03
C ARG A 201 10.25 19.55 -8.73
N ASP A 202 8.99 19.95 -8.55
CA ASP A 202 8.66 21.32 -8.22
C ASP A 202 9.05 21.59 -6.77
N LEU A 203 9.64 22.76 -6.49
CA LEU A 203 9.99 23.13 -5.13
C LEU A 203 8.72 23.41 -4.33
N ILE A 204 8.60 22.78 -3.16
CA ILE A 204 7.58 23.12 -2.18
C ILE A 204 8.04 24.41 -1.49
N PRO A 205 7.33 25.54 -1.64
CA PRO A 205 7.71 26.78 -0.97
C PRO A 205 7.71 26.58 0.54
N LEU A 206 8.73 27.10 1.22
CA LEU A 206 8.73 27.17 2.68
C LEU A 206 7.59 28.12 3.09
N ALA A 207 6.68 27.65 3.95
CA ALA A 207 5.70 28.55 4.55
C ALA A 207 6.47 29.67 5.27
N SER A 208 6.29 30.92 4.83
CA SER A 208 6.86 32.08 5.51
C SER A 208 6.30 32.10 6.91
N SER A 209 7.15 31.95 7.92
CA SER A 209 6.78 32.19 9.31
C SER A 209 6.19 33.59 9.40
N SER A 210 4.94 33.69 9.83
CA SER A 210 4.32 34.94 10.24
C SER A 210 5.10 35.48 11.43
N THR A 211 6.14 36.26 11.17
CA THR A 211 6.69 37.20 12.14
C THR A 211 5.82 38.44 12.07
N ASP A 212 4.67 38.37 12.73
CA ASP A 212 4.02 39.57 13.21
C ASP A 212 3.43 39.26 14.59
N THR A 213 3.68 40.18 15.51
CA THR A 213 3.22 40.26 16.91
C THR A 213 4.12 39.58 17.96
N ASP A 214 4.99 40.35 18.64
CA ASP A 214 4.63 40.89 19.96
C ASP A 214 5.55 42.05 20.45
N THR A 215 4.89 43.16 20.75
CA THR A 215 5.11 44.18 21.80
C THR A 215 6.49 44.53 22.38
N GLY A 216 6.86 45.82 22.24
CA GLY A 216 7.04 46.74 23.38
C GLY A 216 8.40 46.82 24.09
N THR A 217 9.08 47.97 24.01
CA THR A 217 9.76 48.65 25.15
C THR A 217 10.09 50.11 24.76
N ASP A 218 9.30 51.01 25.34
CA ASP A 218 9.57 52.34 25.93
C ASP A 218 10.82 53.19 25.60
N ALA A 219 10.51 54.50 25.54
CA ALA A 219 11.25 55.67 26.03
C ALA A 219 12.34 56.31 25.15
N GLU A 220 11.97 57.43 24.51
CA GLU A 220 12.79 58.64 24.63
C GLU A 220 11.90 59.89 24.63
N ALA A 221 11.70 60.43 25.83
CA ALA A 221 11.14 61.75 26.05
C ALA A 221 12.25 62.79 25.87
N ALA A 222 12.06 63.73 24.95
CA ALA A 222 12.83 64.96 24.88
C ALA A 222 11.86 66.15 24.83
N THR A 223 11.86 66.88 25.94
CA THR A 223 11.19 68.15 26.24
C THR A 223 11.80 69.29 25.40
N ASP A 224 10.99 70.19 24.83
CA ASP A 224 10.89 71.60 25.27
C ASP A 224 9.78 72.37 24.52
N PRO A 225 9.22 73.44 25.11
CA PRO A 225 7.97 74.09 24.73
C PRO A 225 8.20 75.30 23.83
N ASP A 226 7.21 75.64 23.01
CA ASP A 226 6.93 77.04 22.67
C ASP A 226 5.51 77.16 22.09
N THR A 227 4.69 77.94 22.79
CA THR A 227 3.92 79.10 22.29
C THR A 227 3.22 78.90 20.93
N GLU A 228 1.89 78.92 20.77
CA GLU A 228 1.04 80.10 20.94
C GLU A 228 -0.44 79.75 20.67
N THR A 229 -1.31 80.19 21.57
CA THR A 229 -2.69 80.69 21.40
C THR A 229 -3.36 80.60 20.02
N GLN A 230 -4.50 79.90 19.93
CA GLN A 230 -5.73 80.50 19.37
C GLN A 230 -7.02 79.80 19.84
N ALA A 231 -8.01 80.63 20.14
CA ALA A 231 -9.28 80.35 20.78
C ALA A 231 -10.33 79.69 19.86
N GLY A 232 -11.34 79.03 20.47
CA GLY A 232 -12.46 78.30 19.82
C GLY A 232 -13.55 79.19 19.20
N PRO A 233 -14.85 78.82 19.22
CA PRO A 233 -15.51 77.55 19.58
C PRO A 233 -16.61 77.11 18.56
N ASP A 234 -17.55 76.27 19.02
CA ASP A 234 -18.88 75.86 18.48
C ASP A 234 -18.97 74.52 17.72
N ALA A 235 -19.53 73.46 18.34
CA ALA A 235 -20.97 73.15 18.52
C ALA A 235 -21.66 72.89 17.16
N GLY A 236 -22.07 71.66 16.81
CA GLY A 236 -23.11 70.86 17.45
C GLY A 236 -24.41 70.94 16.64
N THR A 237 -25.16 69.83 16.52
CA THR A 237 -26.44 69.60 15.78
C THR A 237 -26.29 69.21 14.29
N GLY A 238 -27.03 68.27 13.71
CA GLY A 238 -28.10 67.40 14.20
C GLY A 238 -28.76 66.60 13.04
N SER A 239 -29.34 65.45 13.42
CA SER A 239 -30.51 64.76 12.84
C SER A 239 -30.52 64.19 11.39
N ARG A 240 -30.85 62.88 11.40
CA ARG A 240 -31.69 62.09 10.46
C ARG A 240 -31.10 61.61 9.14
#